data_AF-A0A3B8INT2-F1
#
_entry.id   AF-A0A3B8INT2-F1
#
_cell.length_a   1.000
_cell.length_b   1.000
_cell.length_c   1.000
_cell.angle_alpha   90.00
_cell.angle_beta   90.00
_cell.angle_gamma   90.00
#
_symmetry.space_group_name_H-M   'P 1'
#
loop_
_entity.id
_entity.type
_entity.pdbx_description
1 polymer ?
#
loop_
_entity_poly.entity_id
_entity_poly.type
_entity_poly.pdbx_seq_one_letter_code
_entity_poly.pdbx_strand_id
1 'polypeptide(L)'
;MLQKRTESNQINVGVVVPQTASYPQLGYHFLQGIQLYFTLHPNDFGGKKVELHIEEVGLARETDIGGKVQKLASSGMQAILGWSAGHVIENMAGSAQMAGIPLLWTNLGDSIPRRELPFGILFRLEGGHWQSSYHLGKWYSQHEKQSPGEVFDFLDSGYDFAAVFRTGVSPELVEKSWTQVTNAGGQFDIPPATALENLSKENLLPVFSVHPNAWKDDYASYDQIARGYRLASPIPGPA
;
A
#
# COMPACT_ATOMS: atom_id res chain seq x y z
N MET A 1 -17.01 -29.46 29.23
CA MET A 1 -17.26 -30.39 28.12
C MET A 1 -16.56 -29.83 26.88
N LEU A 2 -15.53 -30.51 26.38
CA LEU A 2 -14.93 -30.16 25.08
C LEU A 2 -15.86 -30.71 23.99
N GLN A 3 -16.59 -29.83 23.30
CA GLN A 3 -17.34 -30.23 22.11
C GLN A 3 -16.35 -30.73 21.06
N LYS A 4 -16.51 -31.99 20.65
CA LYS A 4 -15.80 -32.59 19.52
C LYS A 4 -16.21 -31.81 18.28
N ARG A 5 -15.33 -30.97 17.73
CA ARG A 5 -15.56 -30.30 16.44
C ARG A 5 -15.78 -31.40 15.40
N THR A 6 -17.00 -31.55 14.93
CA THR A 6 -17.29 -32.33 13.73
C THR A 6 -16.45 -31.72 12.61
N GLU A 7 -15.59 -32.51 11.98
CA GLU A 7 -14.77 -32.02 10.88
C GLU A 7 -15.69 -31.65 9.72
N SER A 8 -16.03 -30.36 9.63
CA SER A 8 -16.67 -29.78 8.46
C SER A 8 -15.74 -29.98 7.27
N ASN A 9 -16.28 -30.54 6.19
CA ASN A 9 -15.60 -30.63 4.90
C ASN A 9 -15.54 -29.27 4.17
N GLN A 10 -15.97 -28.21 4.86
CA GLN A 10 -16.09 -26.85 4.35
C GLN A 10 -15.41 -25.86 5.29
N ILE A 11 -14.68 -24.92 4.70
CA ILE A 11 -14.03 -23.77 5.34
C ILE A 11 -14.78 -22.51 4.92
N ASN A 12 -15.38 -21.82 5.89
CA ASN A 12 -16.04 -20.53 5.74
C ASN A 12 -15.05 -19.40 6.02
N VAL A 13 -14.86 -18.54 5.04
CA VAL A 13 -13.94 -17.40 5.11
C VAL A 13 -14.73 -16.12 4.93
N GLY A 14 -14.66 -15.23 5.91
CA GLY A 14 -15.22 -13.89 5.79
C GLY A 14 -14.34 -13.02 4.91
N VAL A 15 -14.93 -12.19 4.07
CA VAL A 15 -14.20 -11.23 3.22
C VAL A 15 -14.82 -9.86 3.40
N VAL A 16 -14.07 -8.93 3.98
CA VAL A 16 -14.50 -7.53 4.12
C VAL A 16 -13.96 -6.76 2.93
N VAL A 17 -14.86 -6.13 2.18
CA VAL A 17 -14.54 -5.41 0.94
C VAL A 17 -14.95 -3.95 1.11
N PRO A 18 -14.01 -3.08 1.52
CA PRO A 18 -14.25 -1.65 1.50
C PRO A 18 -14.48 -1.17 0.08
N GLN A 19 -15.53 -0.36 -0.12
CA GLN A 19 -15.65 0.48 -1.29
C GLN A 19 -14.97 1.82 -0.99
N THR A 20 -14.48 2.48 -2.03
CA THR A 20 -13.90 3.81 -1.88
C THR A 20 -14.48 4.69 -2.95
N ALA A 21 -14.75 5.95 -2.60
CA ALA A 21 -15.21 6.91 -3.59
C ALA A 21 -14.14 7.16 -4.67
N SER A 22 -12.86 7.17 -4.27
CA SER A 22 -11.73 7.46 -5.16
C SER A 22 -11.35 6.29 -6.06
N TYR A 23 -11.53 5.04 -5.61
CA TYR A 23 -11.20 3.83 -6.35
C TYR A 23 -12.35 2.82 -6.28
N PRO A 24 -13.48 3.09 -6.95
CA PRO A 24 -14.66 2.23 -6.87
C PRO A 24 -14.40 0.79 -7.35
N GLN A 25 -13.39 0.59 -8.21
CA GLN A 25 -13.01 -0.72 -8.74
C GLN A 25 -12.08 -1.53 -7.81
N LEU A 26 -11.52 -0.91 -6.76
CA LEU A 26 -10.53 -1.58 -5.91
C LEU A 26 -11.11 -2.81 -5.20
N GLY A 27 -12.33 -2.68 -4.66
CA GLY A 27 -13.05 -3.80 -4.05
C GLY A 27 -13.32 -4.94 -5.03
N TYR A 28 -13.68 -4.61 -6.28
CA TYR A 28 -13.88 -5.59 -7.34
C TYR A 28 -12.59 -6.33 -7.71
N HIS A 29 -11.48 -5.61 -7.93
CA HIS A 29 -10.18 -6.23 -8.22
C HIS A 29 -9.68 -7.12 -7.07
N PHE A 30 -9.91 -6.71 -5.83
CA PHE A 30 -9.57 -7.51 -4.66
C PHE A 30 -10.32 -8.85 -4.67
N LEU A 31 -11.65 -8.82 -4.91
CA LEU A 31 -12.46 -10.02 -5.02
C LEU A 31 -12.05 -10.90 -6.22
N GLN A 32 -11.74 -10.31 -7.37
CA GLN A 32 -11.24 -11.05 -8.53
C GLN A 32 -9.93 -11.78 -8.23
N GLY A 33 -9.01 -11.15 -7.49
CA GLY A 33 -7.76 -11.79 -7.08
C GLY A 33 -7.99 -13.03 -6.21
N ILE A 34 -8.93 -12.96 -5.27
CA ILE A 34 -9.34 -14.11 -4.44
C ILE A 34 -9.98 -15.19 -5.32
N GLN A 35 -10.90 -14.82 -6.19
CA GLN A 35 -11.59 -15.75 -7.10
C GLN A 35 -10.64 -16.43 -8.09
N LEU A 36 -9.61 -15.73 -8.55
CA LEU A 36 -8.60 -16.29 -9.44
C LEU A 36 -7.89 -17.48 -8.80
N TYR A 37 -7.52 -17.37 -7.52
CA TYR A 37 -6.90 -18.49 -6.80
C TYR A 37 -7.80 -19.73 -6.82
N PHE A 38 -9.09 -19.56 -6.51
CA PHE A 38 -10.06 -20.65 -6.47
C PHE A 38 -10.49 -21.18 -7.83
N THR A 39 -10.31 -20.38 -8.88
CA THR A 39 -10.47 -20.83 -10.27
C THR A 39 -9.31 -21.73 -10.67
N LEU A 40 -8.08 -21.40 -10.26
CA LEU A 40 -6.87 -22.18 -10.54
C LEU A 40 -6.74 -23.42 -9.63
N HIS A 41 -7.28 -23.35 -8.42
CA HIS A 41 -7.27 -24.42 -7.42
C HIS A 41 -8.73 -24.67 -7.02
N PRO A 42 -9.42 -25.69 -7.58
CA PRO A 42 -10.89 -25.81 -7.64
C PRO A 42 -11.59 -25.86 -6.27
N ASN A 43 -11.61 -24.72 -5.59
CA ASN A 43 -11.98 -24.53 -4.19
C ASN A 43 -11.36 -25.54 -3.22
N ASP A 44 -10.20 -26.10 -3.55
CA ASP A 44 -9.52 -27.10 -2.74
C ASP A 44 -8.42 -26.42 -1.92
N PHE A 45 -8.67 -26.30 -0.61
CA PHE A 45 -7.65 -25.92 0.35
C PHE A 45 -7.41 -27.07 1.33
N GLY A 46 -6.41 -27.90 1.04
CA GLY A 46 -6.05 -29.05 1.88
C GLY A 46 -7.14 -30.14 1.94
N GLY A 47 -7.85 -30.37 0.83
CA GLY A 47 -8.93 -31.34 0.69
C GLY A 47 -10.33 -30.81 1.06
N LYS A 48 -10.46 -29.53 1.43
CA LYS A 48 -11.71 -28.94 1.92
C LYS A 48 -12.24 -27.87 0.97
N LYS A 49 -13.56 -27.82 0.82
CA LYS A 49 -14.25 -26.79 0.04
C LYS A 49 -14.19 -25.45 0.76
N VAL A 50 -13.79 -24.39 0.08
CA VAL A 50 -13.86 -23.02 0.63
C VAL A 50 -15.16 -22.33 0.23
N GLU A 51 -15.81 -21.65 1.17
CA GLU A 51 -16.95 -20.75 0.95
C GLU A 51 -16.60 -19.34 1.44
N LEU A 52 -16.86 -18.34 0.59
CA LEU A 52 -16.57 -16.94 0.88
C LEU A 52 -17.85 -16.21 1.31
N HIS A 53 -17.77 -15.50 2.44
CA HIS A 53 -18.84 -14.69 3.00
C HIS A 53 -18.46 -13.22 2.86
N ILE A 54 -18.99 -12.56 1.82
CA ILE A 54 -18.57 -11.21 1.45
C ILE A 54 -19.40 -10.16 2.20
N GLU A 55 -18.73 -9.24 2.88
CA GLU A 55 -19.31 -8.05 3.50
C GLU A 55 -18.73 -6.79 2.85
N GLU A 56 -19.57 -6.12 2.07
CA GLU A 56 -19.21 -4.82 1.51
C GLU A 56 -19.32 -3.72 2.59
N VAL A 57 -18.35 -2.81 2.60
CA VAL A 57 -18.29 -1.68 3.54
C VAL A 57 -18.21 -0.40 2.72
N GLY A 58 -19.29 0.41 2.75
CA GLY A 58 -19.47 1.61 1.93
C GLY A 58 -18.25 2.54 1.82
N LEU A 59 -18.14 3.59 2.62
CA LEU A 59 -17.02 4.54 2.53
C LEU A 59 -15.79 4.13 3.35
N ALA A 60 -15.61 2.82 3.58
CA ALA A 60 -14.50 2.27 4.35
C ALA A 60 -14.29 2.92 5.73
N ARG A 61 -15.35 3.42 6.39
CA ARG A 61 -15.21 4.02 7.72
C ARG A 61 -14.82 2.96 8.72
N GLU A 62 -13.95 3.33 9.65
CA GLU A 62 -13.42 2.41 10.66
C GLU A 62 -14.53 1.67 11.43
N THR A 63 -15.56 2.39 11.87
CA THR A 63 -16.71 1.82 12.58
C THR A 63 -17.47 0.78 11.74
N ASP A 64 -17.58 1.03 10.44
CA ASP A 64 -18.30 0.15 9.52
C ASP A 64 -17.51 -1.15 9.31
N ILE A 65 -16.19 -1.02 9.09
CA ILE A 65 -15.27 -2.16 8.93
C ILE A 65 -15.27 -3.00 10.22
N GLY A 66 -15.07 -2.38 11.39
CA GLY A 66 -15.08 -3.06 12.68
C GLY A 66 -16.40 -3.81 12.95
N GLY A 67 -17.54 -3.18 12.62
CA GLY A 67 -18.85 -3.81 12.74
C GLY A 67 -19.00 -5.05 11.85
N LYS A 68 -18.49 -5.02 10.61
CA LYS A 68 -18.48 -6.20 9.73
C LYS A 68 -17.56 -7.30 10.23
N VAL A 69 -16.37 -6.96 10.72
CA VAL A 69 -15.45 -7.94 11.31
C VAL A 69 -16.09 -8.59 12.53
N GLN A 70 -16.73 -7.83 13.41
CA GLN A 70 -17.43 -8.38 14.58
C GLN A 70 -18.57 -9.32 14.18
N LYS A 71 -19.37 -8.94 13.17
CA LYS A 71 -20.43 -9.80 12.61
C LYS A 71 -19.86 -11.12 12.09
N LEU A 72 -18.84 -11.07 11.23
CA LEU A 72 -18.20 -12.25 10.67
C LEU A 72 -17.56 -13.12 11.76
N ALA A 73 -16.91 -12.50 12.75
CA ALA A 73 -16.29 -13.20 13.86
C ALA A 73 -17.32 -13.98 14.70
N SER A 74 -18.54 -13.44 14.81
CA SER A 74 -19.65 -14.08 15.54
C SER A 74 -20.39 -15.14 14.71
N SER A 75 -20.08 -15.26 13.42
CA SER A 75 -20.79 -16.12 12.45
C SER A 75 -20.09 -17.45 12.18
N GLY A 76 -19.10 -17.83 12.99
CA GLY A 76 -18.40 -19.11 12.86
C GLY A 76 -17.42 -19.19 11.67
N MET A 77 -16.92 -18.05 11.20
CA MET A 77 -15.85 -18.00 10.19
C MET A 77 -14.55 -18.61 10.75
N GLN A 78 -13.78 -19.30 9.91
CA GLN A 78 -12.47 -19.83 10.30
C GLN A 78 -11.32 -18.85 10.03
N ALA A 79 -11.54 -17.85 9.17
CA ALA A 79 -10.63 -16.74 8.93
C ALA A 79 -11.42 -15.55 8.38
N ILE A 80 -10.88 -14.35 8.51
CA ILE A 80 -11.43 -13.15 7.87
C ILE A 80 -10.32 -12.47 7.06
N LEU A 81 -10.65 -12.14 5.81
CA LEU A 81 -9.78 -11.44 4.87
C LEU A 81 -10.26 -10.00 4.68
N GLY A 82 -9.33 -9.09 4.40
CA GLY A 82 -9.69 -7.73 4.03
C GLY A 82 -8.49 -6.84 3.76
N TRP A 83 -8.77 -5.55 3.60
CA TRP A 83 -7.75 -4.52 3.47
C TRP A 83 -8.24 -3.20 4.07
N SER A 84 -7.34 -2.39 4.61
CA SER A 84 -7.61 -1.04 5.14
C SER A 84 -6.30 -0.33 5.51
N ALA A 85 -6.37 0.94 5.90
CA ALA A 85 -5.26 1.62 6.55
C ALA A 85 -4.92 0.96 7.90
N GLY A 86 -3.68 1.06 8.36
CA GLY A 86 -3.18 0.31 9.51
C GLY A 86 -3.86 0.67 10.83
N HIS A 87 -4.21 1.94 11.05
CA HIS A 87 -4.93 2.38 12.26
C HIS A 87 -6.31 1.72 12.39
N VAL A 88 -7.01 1.52 11.25
CA VAL A 88 -8.28 0.78 11.23
C VAL A 88 -8.08 -0.67 11.67
N ILE A 89 -6.97 -1.30 11.24
CA ILE A 89 -6.66 -2.69 11.56
C ILE A 89 -6.42 -2.86 13.06
N GLU A 90 -5.66 -1.97 13.68
CA GLU A 90 -5.43 -1.98 15.13
C GLU A 90 -6.73 -1.93 15.93
N ASN A 91 -7.67 -1.10 15.51
CA ASN A 91 -8.92 -0.90 16.25
C ASN A 91 -9.88 -2.08 16.10
N MET A 92 -9.88 -2.79 14.96
CA MET A 92 -10.74 -3.97 14.76
C MET A 92 -10.09 -5.31 15.16
N ALA A 93 -8.76 -5.36 15.25
CA ALA A 93 -7.96 -6.54 15.58
C ALA A 93 -8.47 -7.26 16.84
N GLY A 94 -8.80 -6.50 17.89
CA GLY A 94 -9.24 -7.05 19.17
C GLY A 94 -10.50 -7.90 19.07
N SER A 95 -11.46 -7.56 18.20
CA SER A 95 -12.70 -8.32 18.04
C SER A 95 -12.46 -9.71 17.46
N ALA A 96 -11.60 -9.82 16.43
CA ALA A 96 -11.25 -11.10 15.83
C ALA A 96 -10.39 -11.95 16.78
N GLN A 97 -9.46 -11.32 17.49
CA GLN A 97 -8.64 -11.98 18.50
C GLN A 97 -9.49 -12.58 19.63
N MET A 98 -10.44 -11.82 20.19
CA MET A 98 -11.34 -12.32 21.23
C MET A 98 -12.18 -13.52 20.75
N ALA A 99 -12.51 -13.57 19.46
CA ALA A 99 -13.20 -14.69 18.85
C ALA A 99 -12.28 -15.88 18.50
N GLY A 100 -10.95 -15.73 18.65
CA GLY A 100 -9.97 -16.73 18.25
C GLY A 100 -9.92 -16.95 16.73
N ILE A 101 -10.27 -15.92 15.95
CA ILE A 101 -10.34 -15.99 14.49
C ILE A 101 -9.16 -15.23 13.89
N PRO A 102 -8.36 -15.87 13.02
CA PRO A 102 -7.26 -15.20 12.36
C PRO A 102 -7.77 -14.15 11.35
N LEU A 103 -7.08 -13.01 11.33
CA LEU A 103 -7.25 -11.96 10.33
C LEU A 103 -6.09 -12.04 9.33
N LEU A 104 -6.40 -12.15 8.04
CA LEU A 104 -5.42 -11.97 6.96
C LEU A 104 -5.73 -10.65 6.28
N TRP A 105 -4.95 -9.62 6.59
CA TRP A 105 -5.31 -8.26 6.24
C TRP A 105 -4.18 -7.56 5.48
N THR A 106 -4.56 -6.87 4.40
CA THR A 106 -3.63 -6.04 3.62
C THR A 106 -3.65 -4.61 4.15
N ASN A 107 -2.50 -4.10 4.57
CA ASN A 107 -2.36 -2.70 4.96
C ASN A 107 -2.13 -1.83 3.71
N LEU A 108 -2.89 -0.75 3.57
CA LEU A 108 -2.87 0.14 2.41
C LEU A 108 -1.92 1.36 2.49
N GLY A 109 -1.11 1.52 3.54
CA GLY A 109 -0.04 2.53 3.48
C GLY A 109 0.34 3.17 4.80
N ASP A 110 0.62 2.35 5.82
CA ASP A 110 1.35 2.82 7.00
C ASP A 110 2.58 1.92 7.17
N SER A 111 3.78 2.51 7.14
CA SER A 111 5.03 1.76 7.28
C SER A 111 5.49 1.60 8.74
N ILE A 112 4.65 2.05 9.69
CA ILE A 112 4.96 1.97 11.11
C ILE A 112 5.18 0.50 11.50
N PRO A 113 6.35 0.14 12.06
CA PRO A 113 6.54 -1.15 12.72
C PRO A 113 5.60 -1.20 13.92
N ARG A 114 4.42 -1.81 13.75
CA ARG A 114 3.41 -1.84 14.80
C ARG A 114 3.84 -2.79 15.91
N ARG A 115 3.70 -2.32 17.16
CA ARG A 115 3.91 -3.09 18.40
C ARG A 115 3.18 -4.43 18.32
N GLU A 116 3.84 -5.48 18.82
CA GLU A 116 3.33 -6.81 19.17
C GLU A 116 1.84 -7.00 18.84
N LEU A 117 1.54 -7.20 17.56
CA LEU A 117 0.18 -7.44 17.14
C LEU A 117 -0.22 -8.82 17.68
N PRO A 118 -1.40 -8.92 18.30
CA PRO A 118 -1.82 -10.16 18.92
C PRO A 118 -1.87 -11.32 17.91
N PHE A 119 -1.61 -12.52 18.41
CA PHE A 119 -1.57 -13.77 17.66
C PHE A 119 -2.78 -13.93 16.72
N GLY A 120 -2.53 -14.30 15.46
CA GLY A 120 -3.57 -14.59 14.46
C GLY A 120 -3.81 -13.49 13.44
N ILE A 121 -3.15 -12.34 13.53
CA ILE A 121 -3.21 -11.31 12.48
C ILE A 121 -2.01 -11.46 11.55
N LEU A 122 -2.24 -12.07 10.39
CA LEU A 122 -1.31 -12.06 9.27
C LEU A 122 -1.44 -10.72 8.54
N PHE A 123 -0.63 -9.76 8.95
CA PHE A 123 -0.38 -8.56 8.15
C PHE A 123 0.54 -8.93 7.00
N ARG A 124 0.06 -8.74 5.77
CA ARG A 124 0.98 -8.49 4.66
C ARG A 124 1.06 -6.99 4.48
N LEU A 125 2.13 -6.42 5.05
CA LEU A 125 2.54 -5.06 4.77
C LEU A 125 2.76 -4.93 3.27
N GLU A 126 2.11 -3.92 2.69
CA GLU A 126 2.62 -3.09 1.60
C GLU A 126 3.49 -3.85 0.59
N GLY A 127 2.93 -4.39 -0.49
CA GLY A 127 3.57 -5.08 -1.64
C GLY A 127 5.10 -5.04 -1.86
N GLY A 128 5.93 -5.28 -0.84
CA GLY A 128 7.34 -4.93 -0.83
C GLY A 128 7.68 -3.42 -0.92
N HIS A 129 6.79 -2.46 -0.62
CA HIS A 129 7.01 -1.05 -1.01
C HIS A 129 8.18 -0.37 -0.27
N TRP A 130 8.37 -0.64 1.03
CA TRP A 130 9.56 -0.16 1.73
C TRP A 130 10.81 -0.88 1.21
N GLN A 131 10.75 -2.19 0.95
CA GLN A 131 11.88 -2.94 0.39
C GLN A 131 12.28 -2.41 -0.98
N SER A 132 11.31 -2.12 -1.85
CA SER A 132 11.58 -1.56 -3.18
C SER A 132 12.20 -0.17 -3.06
N SER A 133 11.70 0.69 -2.16
CA SER A 133 12.27 2.01 -1.90
C SER A 133 13.72 1.91 -1.39
N TYR A 134 13.99 1.02 -0.43
CA TYR A 134 15.33 0.77 0.09
C TYR A 134 16.29 0.26 -0.98
N HIS A 135 15.86 -0.75 -1.75
CA HIS A 135 16.68 -1.34 -2.80
C HIS A 135 16.91 -0.36 -3.96
N LEU A 136 15.95 0.51 -4.26
CA LEU A 136 16.14 1.60 -5.21
C LEU A 136 17.17 2.60 -4.70
N GLY A 137 17.13 2.98 -3.43
CA GLY A 137 18.16 3.84 -2.82
C GLY A 137 19.55 3.23 -2.88
N LYS A 138 19.67 1.92 -2.59
CA LYS A 138 20.93 1.17 -2.74
C LYS A 138 21.44 1.16 -4.17
N TRP A 139 20.54 0.87 -5.11
CA TRP A 139 20.88 0.87 -6.54
C TRP A 139 21.35 2.27 -6.95
N TYR A 140 20.63 3.32 -6.55
CA TYR A 140 20.97 4.71 -6.84
C TYR A 140 22.38 5.05 -6.34
N SER A 141 22.69 4.75 -5.08
CA SER A 141 24.00 4.96 -4.47
C SER A 141 25.17 4.30 -5.23
N GLN A 142 24.90 3.18 -5.90
CA GLN A 142 25.91 2.43 -6.65
C GLN A 142 26.12 2.94 -8.08
N HIS A 143 25.15 3.66 -8.65
CA HIS A 143 25.13 4.01 -10.08
C HIS A 143 25.20 5.52 -10.31
N GLU A 144 24.67 6.31 -9.38
CA GLU A 144 24.56 7.74 -9.50
C GLU A 144 25.62 8.44 -8.66
N LYS A 145 26.15 9.54 -9.20
CA LYS A 145 27.14 10.39 -8.51
C LYS A 145 26.54 11.71 -8.03
N GLN A 146 25.29 11.97 -8.42
CA GLN A 146 24.56 13.20 -8.13
C GLN A 146 23.56 12.94 -7.02
N SER A 147 23.27 13.96 -6.24
CA SER A 147 22.26 13.88 -5.20
C SER A 147 20.86 13.83 -5.80
N PRO A 148 19.95 13.01 -5.24
CA PRO A 148 18.60 12.89 -5.78
C PRO A 148 17.81 14.18 -5.51
N GLY A 149 16.98 14.56 -6.48
CA GLY A 149 15.81 15.36 -6.19
C GLY A 149 14.72 14.44 -5.64
N GLU A 150 14.03 14.83 -4.57
CA GLU A 150 12.98 14.02 -3.96
C GLU A 150 11.65 14.77 -3.98
N VAL A 151 10.60 14.13 -4.50
CA VAL A 151 9.24 14.69 -4.51
C VAL A 151 8.29 13.66 -3.95
N PHE A 152 7.74 13.92 -2.77
CA PHE A 152 6.81 12.99 -2.13
C PHE A 152 5.64 13.73 -1.48
N ASP A 153 4.58 13.00 -1.17
CA ASP A 153 3.44 13.58 -0.48
C ASP A 153 3.57 13.51 1.05
N PHE A 154 2.83 14.38 1.72
CA PHE A 154 2.79 14.49 3.18
C PHE A 154 1.98 13.36 3.83
N LEU A 155 1.31 12.51 3.05
CA LEU A 155 0.64 11.34 3.62
C LEU A 155 1.70 10.34 4.13
N ASP A 156 1.34 9.59 5.17
CA ASP A 156 2.25 8.69 5.89
C ASP A 156 3.06 7.80 4.94
N SER A 157 2.43 7.28 3.87
CA SER A 157 3.11 6.48 2.85
C SER A 157 4.21 7.24 2.06
N GLY A 158 4.03 8.52 1.74
CA GLY A 158 5.01 9.29 0.96
C GLY A 158 6.27 9.57 1.74
N TYR A 159 6.10 10.07 2.97
CA TYR A 159 7.20 10.36 3.87
C TYR A 159 7.98 9.10 4.24
N ASP A 160 7.28 8.01 4.56
CA ASP A 160 7.93 6.75 4.96
C ASP A 160 8.75 6.15 3.82
N PHE A 161 8.25 6.14 2.58
CA PHE A 161 9.01 5.63 1.44
C PHE A 161 10.22 6.51 1.10
N ALA A 162 10.12 7.83 1.23
CA ALA A 162 11.27 8.72 1.08
C ALA A 162 12.33 8.49 2.16
N ALA A 163 11.91 8.34 3.43
CA ALA A 163 12.81 8.01 4.51
C ALA A 163 13.52 6.67 4.26
N VAL A 164 12.78 5.63 3.86
CA VAL A 164 13.34 4.30 3.56
C VAL A 164 14.26 4.35 2.34
N PHE A 165 13.92 5.08 1.29
CA PHE A 165 14.82 5.31 0.14
C PHE A 165 16.15 5.91 0.60
N ARG A 166 16.11 6.97 1.42
CA ARG A 166 17.33 7.60 1.97
C ARG A 166 18.20 6.67 2.78
N THR A 167 17.63 5.69 3.50
CA THR A 167 18.42 4.68 4.21
C THR A 167 19.22 3.76 3.28
N GLY A 168 18.83 3.66 2.01
CA GLY A 168 19.56 2.93 0.97
C GLY A 168 20.62 3.79 0.26
N VAL A 169 20.46 5.12 0.24
CA VAL A 169 21.37 6.06 -0.43
C VAL A 169 22.60 6.34 0.44
N SER A 170 23.76 6.66 -0.15
CA SER A 170 24.94 7.03 0.64
C SER A 170 24.70 8.35 1.40
N PRO A 171 25.25 8.52 2.61
CA PRO A 171 25.09 9.74 3.38
C PRO A 171 25.52 11.01 2.63
N GLU A 172 26.58 10.94 1.83
CA GLU A 172 27.09 12.11 1.09
C GLU A 172 26.11 12.60 0.01
N LEU A 173 25.33 11.69 -0.58
CA LEU A 173 24.33 12.03 -1.59
C LEU A 173 23.04 12.55 -0.93
N VAL A 174 22.66 12.01 0.22
CA VAL A 174 21.47 12.49 0.97
C VAL A 174 21.68 13.91 1.49
N GLU A 175 22.88 14.26 1.98
CA GLU A 175 23.16 15.59 2.55
C GLU A 175 22.90 16.74 1.55
N LYS A 176 23.08 16.48 0.25
CA LYS A 176 22.86 17.47 -0.81
C LYS A 176 21.59 17.20 -1.62
N SER A 177 20.73 16.32 -1.13
CA SER A 177 19.42 16.09 -1.75
C SER A 177 18.54 17.31 -1.60
N TRP A 178 17.66 17.49 -2.57
CA TRP A 178 16.60 18.48 -2.50
C TRP A 178 15.28 17.77 -2.28
N THR A 179 14.36 18.40 -1.55
CA THR A 179 13.09 17.77 -1.19
C THR A 179 11.93 18.72 -1.40
N GLN A 180 10.92 18.24 -2.11
CA GLN A 180 9.59 18.84 -2.17
C GLN A 180 8.58 17.91 -1.53
N VAL A 181 7.80 18.47 -0.62
CA VAL A 181 6.65 17.77 -0.04
C VAL A 181 5.36 18.35 -0.64
N THR A 182 4.42 17.50 -1.02
CA THR A 182 3.08 17.92 -1.47
C THR A 182 2.07 17.66 -0.36
N ASN A 183 1.19 18.61 -0.06
CA ASN A 183 0.23 18.40 1.01
C ASN A 183 -0.89 17.40 0.61
N ALA A 184 -1.65 16.93 1.60
CA ALA A 184 -2.73 15.95 1.44
C ALA A 184 -3.86 16.40 0.48
N GLY A 185 -3.94 17.69 0.15
CA GLY A 185 -4.88 18.24 -0.83
C GLY A 185 -4.35 18.28 -2.26
N GLY A 186 -3.16 17.72 -2.53
CA GLY A 186 -2.48 17.85 -3.83
C GLY A 186 -2.00 19.28 -4.12
N GLN A 187 -2.14 20.19 -3.15
CA GLN A 187 -1.53 21.50 -3.26
C GLN A 187 -0.05 21.33 -2.95
N PHE A 188 0.77 21.62 -3.95
CA PHE A 188 2.19 21.71 -3.73
C PHE A 188 2.47 22.95 -2.88
N ASP A 189 3.33 22.82 -1.88
CA ASP A 189 3.84 23.99 -1.15
C ASP A 189 4.55 24.97 -2.10
N ILE A 190 5.03 24.45 -3.23
CA ILE A 190 5.63 25.19 -4.35
C ILE A 190 4.95 24.75 -5.65
N PRO A 191 4.37 25.66 -6.46
CA PRO A 191 3.72 25.28 -7.73
C PRO A 191 4.58 24.33 -8.57
N PRO A 192 4.01 23.31 -9.25
CA PRO A 192 4.78 22.31 -10.00
C PRO A 192 5.79 22.90 -10.99
N ALA A 193 5.43 24.00 -11.66
CA ALA A 193 6.31 24.70 -12.57
C ALA A 193 7.56 25.29 -11.87
N THR A 194 7.38 25.79 -10.65
CA THR A 194 8.47 26.32 -9.82
C THR A 194 9.32 25.19 -9.23
N ALA A 195 8.70 24.06 -8.85
CA ALA A 195 9.44 22.85 -8.44
C ALA A 195 10.33 22.32 -9.58
N LEU A 196 9.80 22.26 -10.80
CA LEU A 196 10.55 21.91 -12.01
C LEU A 196 11.68 22.89 -12.31
N GLU A 197 11.41 24.19 -12.19
CA GLU A 197 12.43 25.23 -12.39
C GLU A 197 13.57 25.08 -11.37
N ASN A 198 13.25 24.78 -10.11
CA ASN A 198 14.25 24.54 -9.08
C ASN A 198 15.07 23.27 -9.36
N LEU A 199 14.42 22.15 -9.70
CA LEU A 199 15.10 20.91 -10.10
C LEU A 199 16.02 21.13 -11.31
N SER A 200 15.59 21.94 -12.28
CA SER A 200 16.38 22.29 -13.45
C SER A 200 17.57 23.22 -13.13
N LYS A 201 17.39 24.21 -12.24
CA LYS A 201 18.45 25.14 -11.84
C LYS A 201 19.55 24.46 -11.04
N GLU A 202 19.16 23.53 -10.17
CA GLU A 202 20.07 22.79 -9.30
C GLU A 202 20.69 21.56 -9.99
N ASN A 203 20.29 21.27 -11.24
CA ASN A 203 20.74 20.10 -12.02
C ASN A 203 20.56 18.76 -11.26
N LEU A 204 19.42 18.62 -10.59
CA LEU A 204 19.12 17.48 -9.72
C LEU A 204 18.47 16.35 -10.51
N LEU A 205 19.30 15.58 -11.20
CA LEU A 205 18.89 14.34 -11.86
C LEU A 205 19.74 13.17 -11.35
N PRO A 206 19.13 12.02 -11.01
CA PRO A 206 17.70 11.68 -11.10
C PRO A 206 16.77 12.25 -9.99
N VAL A 207 15.45 12.23 -10.26
CA VAL A 207 14.39 12.54 -9.29
C VAL A 207 13.72 11.26 -8.81
N PHE A 208 13.72 11.05 -7.49
CA PHE A 208 12.90 10.05 -6.82
C PHE A 208 11.53 10.66 -6.48
N SER A 209 10.46 10.03 -6.95
CA SER A 209 9.10 10.52 -6.67
C SER A 209 8.21 9.41 -6.13
N VAL A 210 7.48 9.74 -5.06
CA VAL A 210 6.51 8.86 -4.41
C VAL A 210 5.20 9.60 -4.33
N HIS A 211 4.18 9.08 -5.01
CA HIS A 211 2.82 9.55 -4.86
C HIS A 211 1.88 8.37 -4.64
N PRO A 212 1.05 8.38 -3.59
CA PRO A 212 -0.16 7.58 -3.62
C PRO A 212 -1.00 8.16 -4.77
N ASN A 213 -1.44 7.29 -5.66
CA ASN A 213 -2.10 7.57 -6.94
C ASN A 213 -3.44 8.37 -6.88
N ALA A 214 -3.62 9.27 -5.90
CA ALA A 214 -4.87 9.96 -5.60
C ALA A 214 -5.39 10.88 -6.72
N TRP A 215 -4.65 11.10 -7.80
CA TRP A 215 -5.00 12.08 -8.83
C TRP A 215 -4.84 11.49 -10.23
N LYS A 216 -5.91 10.83 -10.71
CA LYS A 216 -6.04 10.34 -12.09
C LYS A 216 -5.93 11.48 -13.13
N ASP A 217 -6.20 12.72 -12.72
CA ASP A 217 -6.20 13.89 -13.60
C ASP A 217 -4.85 14.63 -13.65
N ASP A 218 -3.90 14.32 -12.76
CA ASP A 218 -2.57 14.95 -12.72
C ASP A 218 -1.51 14.21 -13.54
N TYR A 219 -1.82 13.07 -14.15
CA TYR A 219 -0.87 12.43 -15.08
C TYR A 219 -0.46 13.36 -16.23
N ALA A 220 -1.27 14.37 -16.57
CA ALA A 220 -0.92 15.39 -17.56
C ALA A 220 0.23 16.32 -17.09
N SER A 221 0.30 16.66 -15.80
CA SER A 221 1.40 17.47 -15.24
C SER A 221 2.67 16.63 -15.08
N TYR A 222 2.56 15.33 -14.78
CA TYR A 222 3.70 14.41 -14.80
C TYR A 222 4.22 14.09 -16.21
N ASP A 223 3.34 13.97 -17.20
CA ASP A 223 3.75 13.83 -18.59
C ASP A 223 4.44 15.12 -19.06
N GLN A 224 4.08 16.29 -18.53
CA GLN A 224 4.84 17.54 -18.74
C GLN A 224 6.20 17.55 -18.04
N ILE A 225 6.30 17.03 -16.81
CA ILE A 225 7.59 16.79 -16.12
C ILE A 225 8.45 15.86 -17.00
N ALA A 226 7.95 14.68 -17.33
CA ALA A 226 8.67 13.67 -18.13
C ALA A 226 9.01 14.14 -19.56
N ARG A 227 8.13 14.90 -20.23
CA ARG A 227 8.37 15.46 -21.58
C ARG A 227 9.32 16.67 -21.55
N GLY A 228 9.26 17.51 -20.51
CA GLY A 228 10.23 18.59 -20.29
C GLY A 228 11.65 18.03 -20.16
N TYR A 229 11.82 16.90 -19.48
CA TYR A 229 13.11 16.23 -19.34
C TYR A 229 13.59 15.48 -20.61
N ARG A 230 12.70 14.96 -21.45
CA ARG A 230 13.09 14.37 -22.76
C ARG A 230 13.73 15.36 -23.73
N LEU A 231 13.47 16.67 -23.56
CA LEU A 231 14.06 17.71 -24.40
C LEU A 231 15.43 18.19 -23.91
N ALA A 232 15.82 17.87 -22.67
CA ALA A 232 17.07 18.34 -22.06
C ALA A 232 18.26 17.37 -22.21
N SER A 233 18.01 16.08 -22.50
CA SER A 233 19.06 15.07 -22.68
C SER A 233 18.73 14.13 -23.84
N PRO A 234 19.46 14.17 -24.98
CA PRO A 234 19.37 13.10 -25.94
C PRO A 234 19.93 11.84 -25.30
N ILE A 235 19.09 10.80 -25.18
CA ILE A 235 19.54 9.44 -24.86
C ILE A 235 20.56 9.07 -25.96
N PRO A 236 21.83 8.82 -25.64
CA PRO A 236 22.77 8.34 -26.65
C PRO A 236 22.23 7.00 -27.18
N GLY A 237 22.03 6.91 -28.49
CA GLY A 237 21.67 5.66 -29.12
C GLY A 237 22.73 4.58 -28.83
N PRO A 238 22.34 3.30 -28.86
CA PRO A 238 23.30 2.21 -28.66
C PRO A 238 24.43 2.33 -29.70
N ALA A 239 25.67 2.25 -29.19
CA ALA A 239 26.88 2.16 -30.01
C ALA A 239 26.97 0.81 -30.73
#